data_AF-A0A1F4K762-F1
#
_entry.id   AF-A0A1F4K762-F1
#
_cell.length_a   1.000
_cell.length_b   1.000
_cell.length_c   1.000
_cell.angle_alpha   90.00
_cell.angle_beta   90.00
_cell.angle_gamma   90.00
#
_symmetry.space_group_name_H-M   'P 1'
#
loop_
_entity.id
_entity.type
_entity.pdbx_description
1 polymer ?
#
loop_
_entity_poly.entity_id
_entity_poly.type
_entity_poly.pdbx_seq_one_letter_code
_entity_poly.pdbx_strand_id
1 'polypeptide(L)'
;MHMKETLDSYIRQRCTELDMTQSELSRLTGVSRQTLLSLAQVPDKMPSLQTLVGLAEALKVHPLRLVHLVIDAVPQHRTVAKQRSRNDQSVFVRDVTFEDGERVLSGQRFVKTWELQNVGKVPWEGRFLQCMDEEIVVYSRTGETLHLAHNLRPTHTRVPVPTTLPGDLVQVSVEFTAPDLPGTVLSYWKSTFTDGSLCFPKSRGVWVKVCVTSMAQGAHAER
;
A
#
# COMPACT_ATOMS: atom_id res chain seq x y z
N MET A 1 -11.94 -2.84 -25.69
CA MET A 1 -11.50 -4.02 -24.93
C MET A 1 -9.98 -3.95 -24.82
N HIS A 2 -9.43 -3.46 -23.71
CA HIS A 2 -7.97 -3.36 -23.54
C HIS A 2 -7.42 -4.74 -23.13
N MET A 3 -6.63 -5.36 -24.00
CA MET A 3 -5.95 -6.62 -23.71
C MET A 3 -4.85 -6.33 -22.67
N LYS A 4 -4.88 -7.00 -21.52
CA LYS A 4 -3.89 -6.78 -20.45
C LYS A 4 -2.52 -7.25 -20.98
N GLU A 5 -1.54 -6.36 -21.03
CA GLU A 5 -0.17 -6.69 -21.44
C GLU A 5 0.42 -7.72 -20.46
N THR A 6 0.92 -8.85 -20.97
CA THR A 6 1.56 -9.90 -20.17
C THR A 6 3.07 -9.84 -20.33
N LEU A 7 3.80 -10.48 -19.42
CA LEU A 7 5.26 -10.56 -19.51
C LEU A 7 5.72 -11.16 -20.85
N ASP A 8 5.08 -12.22 -21.32
CA ASP A 8 5.41 -12.85 -22.62
C ASP A 8 5.10 -11.93 -23.81
N SER A 9 3.92 -11.28 -23.84
CA SER A 9 3.58 -10.37 -24.93
C SER A 9 4.58 -9.21 -25.01
N TYR A 10 4.98 -8.68 -23.84
CA TYR A 10 5.98 -7.63 -23.73
C TYR A 10 7.36 -8.09 -24.22
N ILE A 11 7.83 -9.28 -23.80
CA ILE A 11 9.12 -9.83 -24.24
C ILE A 11 9.13 -10.05 -25.76
N ARG A 12 8.07 -10.63 -26.35
CA ARG A 12 7.97 -10.84 -27.81
C ARG A 12 8.01 -9.54 -28.59
N GLN A 13 7.26 -8.55 -28.12
CA GLN A 13 7.23 -7.23 -28.72
C GLN A 13 8.63 -6.59 -28.68
N ARG A 14 9.29 -6.60 -27.51
CA ARG A 14 10.64 -6.04 -27.34
C ARG A 14 11.70 -6.77 -28.14
N CYS A 15 11.60 -8.09 -28.27
CA CYS A 15 12.45 -8.88 -29.17
C CYS A 15 12.30 -8.41 -30.63
N THR A 16 11.06 -8.19 -31.08
CA THR A 16 10.78 -7.71 -32.45
C THR A 16 11.33 -6.31 -32.68
N GLU A 17 11.16 -5.40 -31.71
CA GLU A 17 11.70 -4.03 -31.76
C GLU A 17 13.23 -3.99 -31.76
N LEU A 18 13.89 -5.04 -31.24
CA LEU A 18 15.34 -5.19 -31.21
C LEU A 18 15.90 -6.06 -32.35
N ASP A 19 15.05 -6.49 -33.28
CA ASP A 19 15.39 -7.43 -34.36
C ASP A 19 16.10 -8.71 -33.82
N MET A 20 15.63 -9.18 -32.67
CA MET A 20 16.23 -10.28 -31.91
C MET A 20 15.25 -11.45 -31.81
N THR A 21 15.74 -12.66 -32.05
CA THR A 21 14.93 -13.88 -31.86
C THR A 21 14.88 -14.31 -30.39
N GLN A 22 13.80 -15.00 -29.97
CA GLN A 22 13.76 -15.60 -28.61
C GLN A 22 14.89 -16.62 -28.37
N SER A 23 15.36 -17.27 -29.44
CA SER A 23 16.52 -18.16 -29.43
C SER A 23 17.80 -17.45 -29.02
N GLU A 24 17.98 -16.24 -29.53
CA GLU A 24 19.11 -15.38 -29.25
C GLU A 24 19.03 -14.78 -27.85
N LEU A 25 17.84 -14.36 -27.42
CA LEU A 25 17.59 -13.93 -26.04
C LEU A 25 17.92 -15.04 -25.02
N SER A 26 17.52 -16.28 -25.31
CA SER A 26 17.85 -17.45 -24.48
C SER A 26 19.36 -17.65 -24.34
N ARG A 27 20.10 -17.50 -25.44
CA ARG A 27 21.57 -17.61 -25.46
C ARG A 27 22.23 -16.48 -24.65
N LEU A 28 21.75 -15.24 -24.78
CA LEU A 28 22.32 -14.07 -24.11
C LEU A 28 22.10 -14.09 -22.59
N THR A 29 20.96 -14.62 -22.15
CA THR A 29 20.55 -14.58 -20.74
C THR A 29 20.86 -15.85 -19.97
N GLY A 30 21.25 -16.93 -20.66
CA GLY A 30 21.38 -18.26 -20.07
C GLY A 30 20.04 -18.87 -19.62
N VAL A 31 18.92 -18.22 -19.93
CA VAL A 31 17.57 -18.67 -19.59
C VAL A 31 17.09 -19.63 -20.67
N SER A 32 16.69 -20.83 -20.29
CA SER A 32 16.26 -21.84 -21.26
C SER A 32 15.02 -21.37 -22.05
N ARG A 33 14.90 -21.80 -23.32
CA ARG A 33 13.69 -21.53 -24.12
C ARG A 33 12.42 -22.06 -23.45
N GLN A 34 12.51 -23.19 -22.75
CA GLN A 34 11.39 -23.76 -22.00
C GLN A 34 10.96 -22.84 -20.86
N THR A 35 11.92 -22.22 -20.16
CA THR A 35 11.65 -21.21 -19.13
C THR A 35 11.04 -19.96 -19.73
N LEU A 36 11.54 -19.47 -20.87
CA LEU A 36 10.95 -18.31 -21.56
C LEU A 36 9.50 -18.57 -22.01
N LEU A 37 9.20 -19.77 -22.49
CA LEU A 37 7.85 -20.18 -22.89
C LEU A 37 6.94 -20.40 -21.67
N SER A 38 7.47 -20.92 -20.55
CA SER A 38 6.67 -21.09 -19.33
C SER A 38 6.27 -19.76 -18.68
N LEU A 39 6.96 -18.65 -18.98
CA LEU A 39 6.57 -17.30 -18.55
C LEU A 39 5.30 -16.79 -19.26
N ALA A 40 4.86 -17.45 -20.34
CA ALA A 40 3.65 -17.12 -21.09
C ALA A 40 2.37 -17.72 -20.48
N GLN A 41 2.51 -18.76 -19.66
CA GLN A 41 1.42 -19.43 -18.97
C GLN A 41 1.44 -18.98 -17.50
N VAL A 42 0.26 -18.85 -16.87
CA VAL A 42 0.13 -18.36 -15.48
C VAL A 42 1.18 -19.06 -14.61
N PRO A 43 2.11 -18.31 -13.97
CA PRO A 43 3.29 -18.95 -13.41
C PRO A 43 2.92 -19.68 -12.11
N ASP A 44 2.84 -21.01 -12.17
CA ASP A 44 2.89 -21.86 -10.96
C ASP A 44 4.21 -21.64 -10.19
N LYS A 45 5.25 -21.14 -10.87
CA LYS A 45 6.55 -20.78 -10.30
C LYS A 45 7.05 -19.44 -10.83
N MET A 46 7.29 -18.51 -9.89
CA MET A 46 7.83 -17.19 -10.19
C MET A 46 9.24 -17.29 -10.79
N PRO A 47 9.57 -16.50 -11.83
CA PRO A 47 10.97 -16.34 -12.24
C PRO A 47 11.79 -15.74 -11.10
N SER A 48 13.06 -16.15 -11.01
CA SER A 48 13.97 -15.53 -10.03
C SER A 48 14.26 -14.09 -10.41
N LEU A 49 14.60 -13.25 -9.42
CA LEU A 49 15.05 -11.88 -9.68
C LEU A 49 16.27 -11.85 -10.60
N GLN A 50 17.19 -12.81 -10.47
CA GLN A 50 18.34 -12.95 -11.34
C GLN A 50 17.93 -13.17 -12.81
N THR A 51 16.93 -14.03 -13.05
CA THR A 51 16.35 -14.24 -14.38
C THR A 51 15.73 -12.96 -14.93
N LEU A 52 14.99 -12.21 -14.09
CA LEU A 52 14.37 -10.96 -14.52
C LEU A 52 15.39 -9.85 -14.82
N VAL A 53 16.44 -9.73 -14.02
CA VAL A 53 17.52 -8.76 -14.26
C VAL A 53 18.26 -9.11 -15.55
N GLY A 54 18.63 -10.38 -15.75
CA GLY A 54 19.29 -10.82 -16.98
C GLY A 54 18.44 -10.60 -18.24
N LEU A 55 17.13 -10.87 -18.17
CA LEU A 55 16.21 -10.57 -19.26
C LEU A 55 16.09 -9.06 -19.51
N ALA A 56 16.01 -8.26 -18.46
CA ALA A 56 15.90 -6.81 -18.58
C ALA A 56 17.13 -6.19 -19.25
N GLU A 57 18.32 -6.67 -18.88
CA GLU A 57 19.59 -6.27 -19.50
C GLU A 57 19.63 -6.62 -20.99
N ALA A 58 19.33 -7.87 -21.35
CA ALA A 58 19.31 -8.30 -22.76
C ALA A 58 18.24 -7.59 -23.60
N LEU A 59 17.09 -7.27 -23.01
CA LEU A 59 15.99 -6.54 -23.66
C LEU A 59 16.16 -5.02 -23.61
N LYS A 60 17.24 -4.52 -23.01
CA LYS A 60 17.53 -3.08 -22.83
C LYS A 60 16.36 -2.33 -22.18
N VAL A 61 15.81 -2.88 -21.11
CA VAL A 61 14.70 -2.30 -20.34
C VAL A 61 15.04 -2.26 -18.85
N HIS A 62 14.42 -1.35 -18.11
CA HIS A 62 14.63 -1.29 -16.66
C HIS A 62 14.09 -2.56 -15.97
N PRO A 63 14.83 -3.21 -15.06
CA PRO A 63 14.39 -4.45 -14.40
C PRO A 63 13.04 -4.36 -13.71
N LEU A 64 12.73 -3.21 -13.09
CA LEU A 64 11.42 -2.96 -12.47
C LEU A 64 10.24 -3.13 -13.43
N ARG A 65 10.43 -2.94 -14.75
CA ARG A 65 9.35 -3.15 -15.73
C ARG A 65 8.94 -4.61 -15.78
N LEU A 66 9.91 -5.53 -15.83
CA LEU A 66 9.62 -6.97 -15.86
C LEU A 66 9.09 -7.45 -14.51
N VAL A 67 9.61 -6.91 -13.40
CA VAL A 67 9.09 -7.18 -12.05
C VAL A 67 7.61 -6.80 -11.93
N HIS A 68 7.22 -5.60 -12.38
CA HIS A 68 5.82 -5.17 -12.35
C HIS A 68 4.92 -6.09 -13.20
N LEU A 69 5.35 -6.46 -14.41
CA LEU A 69 4.59 -7.37 -15.27
C LEU A 69 4.40 -8.76 -14.65
N VAL A 70 5.41 -9.27 -13.93
CA VAL A 70 5.29 -10.53 -13.19
C VAL A 70 4.32 -10.39 -12.03
N ILE A 71 4.46 -9.34 -11.20
CA ILE A 71 3.59 -9.10 -10.04
C ILE A 71 2.12 -8.91 -10.47
N ASP A 72 1.86 -8.20 -11.56
CA ASP A 72 0.51 -7.95 -12.10
C ASP A 72 -0.15 -9.22 -12.70
N ALA A 73 0.66 -10.22 -13.05
CA ALA A 73 0.24 -11.50 -13.62
C ALA A 73 0.03 -12.58 -12.56
N VAL A 74 0.70 -12.47 -11.41
CA VAL A 74 0.39 -13.30 -10.24
C VAL A 74 -1.06 -13.00 -9.85
N PRO A 75 -1.94 -14.01 -9.76
CA PRO A 75 -3.20 -13.84 -9.07
C PRO A 75 -2.81 -13.43 -7.65
N GLN A 76 -2.94 -12.14 -7.32
CA GLN A 76 -2.78 -11.67 -5.94
C GLN A 76 -3.54 -12.69 -5.11
N HIS A 77 -2.83 -13.42 -4.23
CA HIS A 77 -3.42 -14.50 -3.46
C HIS A 77 -4.76 -13.94 -3.02
N ARG A 78 -5.84 -14.48 -3.58
CA ARG A 78 -7.10 -14.42 -2.90
C ARG A 78 -6.80 -15.27 -1.68
N THR A 79 -6.24 -14.64 -0.65
CA THR A 79 -6.76 -14.83 0.69
C THR A 79 -8.25 -14.96 0.45
N VAL A 80 -8.82 -16.02 0.98
CA VAL A 80 -10.22 -16.31 0.88
C VAL A 80 -10.97 -15.21 1.65
N ALA A 81 -10.85 -13.95 1.25
CA ALA A 81 -11.88 -12.96 1.22
C ALA A 81 -13.00 -13.59 0.39
N LYS A 82 -13.70 -14.51 1.06
CA LYS A 82 -15.06 -14.96 0.84
C LYS A 82 -15.72 -13.90 -0.02
N GLN A 83 -16.12 -14.26 -1.24
CA GLN A 83 -16.70 -13.33 -2.21
C GLN A 83 -17.79 -12.44 -1.58
N ARG A 84 -17.39 -11.34 -0.96
CA ARG A 84 -18.26 -10.35 -0.30
C ARG A 84 -18.21 -9.02 -1.07
N SER A 85 -17.42 -8.94 -2.14
CA SER A 85 -16.89 -7.69 -2.70
C SER A 85 -17.83 -6.82 -3.53
N ARG A 86 -19.10 -7.19 -3.76
CA ARG A 86 -20.09 -6.25 -4.35
C ARG A 86 -21.04 -5.64 -3.34
N ASN A 87 -21.35 -6.39 -2.29
CA ASN A 87 -22.32 -6.00 -1.27
C ASN A 87 -21.66 -5.50 0.02
N ASP A 88 -20.34 -5.56 0.13
CA ASP A 88 -19.60 -5.02 1.27
C ASP A 88 -18.96 -3.69 0.87
N GLN A 89 -19.39 -2.60 1.50
CA GLN A 89 -18.96 -1.25 1.16
C GLN A 89 -18.85 -0.38 2.40
N SER A 90 -17.89 0.53 2.39
CA SER A 90 -17.62 1.50 3.45
C SER A 90 -17.44 2.88 2.86
N VAL A 91 -18.00 3.87 3.53
CA VAL A 91 -17.80 5.29 3.23
C VAL A 91 -17.23 5.96 4.48
N PHE A 92 -16.21 6.79 4.27
CA PHE A 92 -15.76 7.74 5.27
C PHE A 92 -16.76 8.90 5.31
N VAL A 93 -17.26 9.20 6.50
CA VAL A 93 -18.25 10.26 6.70
C VAL A 93 -17.54 11.57 7.05
N ARG A 94 -16.71 11.54 8.10
CA ARG A 94 -15.94 12.70 8.55
C ARG A 94 -14.88 12.33 9.58
N ASP A 95 -13.99 13.28 9.80
CA ASP A 95 -13.16 13.35 10.99
C ASP A 95 -14.03 13.84 12.15
N VAL A 96 -14.12 13.05 13.22
CA VAL A 96 -14.85 13.45 14.43
C VAL A 96 -13.96 14.29 15.33
N THR A 97 -12.68 13.94 15.39
CA THR A 97 -11.64 14.72 16.06
C THR A 97 -10.45 14.90 15.11
N PHE A 98 -9.70 15.99 15.30
CA PHE A 98 -8.48 16.33 14.56
C PHE A 98 -8.63 16.32 13.04
N GLU A 99 -9.11 17.41 12.46
CA GLU A 99 -9.11 17.59 11.01
C GLU A 99 -7.68 17.61 10.44
N ASP A 100 -7.57 17.33 9.15
CA ASP A 100 -6.28 17.31 8.45
C ASP A 100 -5.56 18.66 8.55
N GLY A 101 -4.32 18.61 9.06
CA GLY A 101 -3.45 19.77 9.23
C GLY A 101 -3.56 20.47 10.59
N GLU A 102 -4.41 19.97 11.49
CA GLU A 102 -4.45 20.45 12.88
C GLU A 102 -3.08 20.38 13.55
N ARG A 103 -2.84 21.31 14.48
CA ARG A 103 -1.56 21.43 15.18
C ARG A 103 -1.56 20.62 16.46
N VAL A 104 -0.47 19.89 16.69
CA VAL A 104 -0.18 19.19 17.94
C VAL A 104 1.21 19.55 18.42
N LEU A 105 1.43 19.53 19.72
CA LEU A 105 2.75 19.76 20.29
C LEU A 105 3.64 18.52 20.13
N SER A 106 4.95 18.74 20.03
CA SER A 106 5.94 17.66 20.13
C SER A 106 5.68 16.78 21.37
N GLY A 107 5.64 15.46 21.19
CA GLY A 107 5.37 14.49 22.27
C GLY A 107 3.91 14.45 22.77
N GLN A 108 3.02 15.29 22.24
CA GLN A 108 1.61 15.34 22.67
C GLN A 108 0.89 14.02 22.38
N ARG A 109 0.14 13.53 23.37
CA ARG A 109 -0.85 12.48 23.17
C ARG A 109 -2.19 13.08 22.75
N PHE A 110 -2.84 12.46 21.76
CA PHE A 110 -4.15 12.89 21.29
C PHE A 110 -4.95 11.70 20.75
N VAL A 111 -6.29 11.82 20.75
CA VAL A 111 -7.18 10.77 20.25
C VAL A 111 -7.81 11.21 18.95
N LYS A 112 -7.50 10.47 17.88
CA LYS A 112 -8.14 10.62 16.58
C LYS A 112 -9.35 9.71 16.49
N THR A 113 -10.48 10.24 16.05
CA THR A 113 -11.71 9.50 15.82
C THR A 113 -12.22 9.75 14.41
N TRP A 114 -12.49 8.68 13.67
CA TRP A 114 -13.12 8.72 12.35
C TRP A 114 -14.54 8.18 12.44
N GLU A 115 -15.48 8.80 11.71
CA GLU A 115 -16.83 8.29 11.52
C GLU A 115 -16.93 7.61 10.16
N LEU A 116 -17.36 6.35 10.17
CA LEU A 116 -17.50 5.49 9.00
C LEU A 116 -18.96 5.03 8.89
N GLN A 117 -19.41 4.76 7.67
CA GLN A 117 -20.73 4.19 7.42
C GLN A 117 -20.65 2.87 6.66
N ASN A 118 -21.43 1.88 7.09
CA ASN A 118 -21.65 0.67 6.31
C ASN A 118 -22.71 0.92 5.23
N VAL A 119 -22.30 1.40 4.06
CA VAL A 119 -23.18 1.59 2.90
C VAL A 119 -23.37 0.30 2.08
N GLY A 120 -22.88 -0.83 2.60
CA GLY A 120 -23.08 -2.14 2.01
C GLY A 120 -24.45 -2.74 2.33
N LYS A 121 -24.56 -4.06 2.11
CA LYS A 121 -25.73 -4.90 2.41
C LYS A 121 -25.38 -6.05 3.38
N VAL A 122 -24.15 -6.07 3.89
CA VAL A 122 -23.64 -7.12 4.79
C VAL A 122 -23.20 -6.46 6.11
N PRO A 123 -23.58 -7.01 7.27
CA PRO A 123 -23.10 -6.48 8.55
C PRO A 123 -21.58 -6.60 8.66
N TRP A 124 -20.97 -5.60 9.28
CA TRP A 124 -19.55 -5.61 9.64
C TRP A 124 -19.40 -6.33 10.96
N GLU A 125 -18.75 -7.49 10.97
CA GLU A 125 -18.48 -8.29 12.16
C GLU A 125 -17.03 -8.81 12.11
N GLY A 126 -16.36 -8.83 13.26
CA GLY A 126 -14.97 -9.30 13.35
C GLY A 126 -14.00 -8.50 12.48
N ARG A 127 -14.18 -7.18 12.45
CA ARG A 127 -13.35 -6.26 11.65
C ARG A 127 -12.44 -5.44 12.55
N PHE A 128 -11.35 -4.99 11.95
CA PHE A 128 -10.35 -4.17 12.60
C PHE A 128 -9.97 -3.01 11.68
N LEU A 129 -9.48 -1.93 12.27
CA LEU A 129 -8.73 -0.89 11.59
C LEU A 129 -7.25 -1.14 11.86
N GLN A 130 -6.45 -1.30 10.80
CA GLN A 130 -5.04 -1.66 10.85
C GLN A 130 -4.18 -0.52 10.32
N CYS A 131 -3.12 -0.18 11.06
CA CYS A 131 -2.10 0.78 10.66
C CYS A 131 -1.26 0.23 9.51
N MET A 132 -1.01 1.07 8.51
CA MET A 132 -0.30 0.76 7.26
C MET A 132 0.98 1.59 7.10
N ASP A 133 1.46 2.23 8.17
CA ASP A 133 2.58 3.16 8.10
C ASP A 133 3.90 2.50 7.69
N GLU A 134 4.07 1.20 7.93
CA GLU A 134 5.24 0.42 7.46
C GLU A 134 5.27 0.27 5.94
N GLU A 135 4.13 0.38 5.26
CA GLU A 135 4.04 0.27 3.79
C GLU A 135 4.35 1.60 3.09
N ILE A 136 4.38 2.73 3.82
CA ILE A 136 4.65 4.06 3.26
C ILE A 136 6.17 4.31 3.31
N VAL A 137 6.88 3.82 2.31
CA VAL A 137 8.33 4.04 2.16
C VAL A 137 8.58 5.03 1.01
N VAL A 138 9.21 6.16 1.33
CA VAL A 138 9.67 7.12 0.32
C VAL A 138 11.12 6.80 -0.01
N TYR A 139 11.43 6.64 -1.29
CA TYR A 139 12.80 6.43 -1.77
C TYR A 139 13.33 7.71 -2.43
N SER A 140 14.62 7.98 -2.25
CA SER A 140 15.33 8.99 -3.01
C SER A 140 15.45 8.57 -4.49
N ARG A 141 15.89 9.49 -5.36
CA ARG A 141 16.23 9.14 -6.75
C ARG A 141 17.38 8.12 -6.85
N THR A 142 18.17 7.94 -5.79
CA THR A 142 19.25 6.95 -5.71
C THR A 142 18.81 5.62 -5.09
N GLY A 143 17.53 5.50 -4.68
CA GLY A 143 16.96 4.27 -4.12
C GLY A 143 17.15 4.12 -2.61
N GLU A 144 17.67 5.13 -1.92
CA GLU A 144 17.81 5.14 -0.46
C GLU A 144 16.48 5.49 0.21
N THR A 145 16.15 4.87 1.34
CA THR A 145 14.97 5.23 2.11
C THR A 145 15.12 6.62 2.70
N LEU A 146 14.18 7.52 2.37
CA LEU A 146 14.10 8.86 2.92
C LEU A 146 13.17 8.87 4.13
N HIS A 147 13.77 8.97 5.32
CA HIS A 147 13.05 9.20 6.56
C HIS A 147 12.91 10.71 6.81
N LEU A 148 11.85 11.31 6.24
CA LEU A 148 11.62 12.77 6.33
C LEU A 148 11.30 13.23 7.77
N ALA A 149 10.64 12.39 8.56
CA ALA A 149 10.36 12.57 9.98
C ALA A 149 10.01 11.22 10.62
N HIS A 150 10.05 11.13 11.95
CA HIS A 150 9.43 9.99 12.64
C HIS A 150 7.92 10.00 12.43
N ASN A 151 7.33 8.83 12.21
CA ASN A 151 5.88 8.67 12.04
C ASN A 151 5.14 9.00 13.35
N LEU A 152 3.85 9.31 13.22
CA LEU A 152 2.92 9.27 14.36
C LEU A 152 2.95 7.88 15.00
N ARG A 153 2.92 7.82 16.32
CA ARG A 153 2.97 6.55 17.06
C ARG A 153 1.59 6.22 17.61
N PRO A 154 0.82 5.33 16.98
CA PRO A 154 -0.43 4.87 17.58
C PRO A 154 -0.16 3.98 18.80
N THR A 155 -1.02 4.06 19.82
CA THR A 155 -0.94 3.20 21.01
C THR A 155 -1.20 1.73 20.66
N HIS A 156 -2.01 1.47 19.63
CA HIS A 156 -2.23 0.13 19.08
C HIS A 156 -2.18 0.20 17.56
N THR A 157 -1.45 -0.69 16.88
CA THR A 157 -1.41 -0.75 15.41
C THR A 157 -2.65 -1.41 14.80
N ARG A 158 -3.52 -2.00 15.63
CA ARG A 158 -4.77 -2.63 15.24
C ARG A 158 -5.84 -2.38 16.29
N VAL A 159 -6.98 -1.83 15.89
CA VAL A 159 -8.12 -1.56 16.78
C VAL A 159 -9.39 -2.24 16.26
N PRO A 160 -10.25 -2.78 17.14
CA PRO A 160 -11.50 -3.41 16.70
C PRO A 160 -12.46 -2.36 16.13
N VAL A 161 -13.15 -2.72 15.05
CA VAL A 161 -14.31 -1.96 14.55
C VAL A 161 -15.56 -2.60 15.15
N PRO A 162 -16.39 -1.85 15.90
CA PRO A 162 -17.64 -2.35 16.44
C PRO A 162 -18.55 -2.98 15.37
N THR A 163 -19.39 -3.92 15.76
CA THR A 163 -20.39 -4.49 14.85
C THR A 163 -21.26 -3.37 14.27
N THR A 164 -21.36 -3.29 12.94
CA THR A 164 -22.06 -2.21 12.24
C THR A 164 -23.01 -2.79 11.18
N LEU A 165 -24.31 -2.61 11.34
CA LEU A 165 -25.29 -3.11 10.37
C LEU A 165 -25.31 -2.26 9.09
N PRO A 166 -25.85 -2.77 7.97
CA PRO A 166 -26.08 -1.96 6.78
C PRO A 166 -26.88 -0.69 7.08
N GLY A 167 -26.36 0.45 6.65
CA GLY A 167 -26.91 1.79 6.90
C GLY A 167 -26.33 2.50 8.13
N ASP A 168 -25.79 1.75 9.09
CA ASP A 168 -25.35 2.32 10.37
C ASP A 168 -24.00 3.03 10.28
N LEU A 169 -23.83 3.98 11.20
CA LEU A 169 -22.60 4.72 11.44
C LEU A 169 -21.80 4.06 12.58
N VAL A 170 -20.48 4.16 12.50
CA VAL A 170 -19.57 3.73 13.54
C VAL A 170 -18.43 4.73 13.69
N GLN A 171 -18.08 5.02 14.94
CA GLN A 171 -16.90 5.81 15.27
C GLN A 171 -15.79 4.89 15.74
N VAL A 172 -14.60 5.06 15.18
CA VAL A 172 -13.41 4.27 15.53
C VAL A 172 -12.32 5.24 15.96
N SER A 173 -11.79 5.02 17.16
CA SER A 173 -10.80 5.90 17.79
C SER A 173 -9.45 5.21 17.94
N VAL A 174 -8.38 5.98 17.74
CA VAL A 174 -6.99 5.58 18.00
C VAL A 174 -6.29 6.70 18.75
N GLU A 175 -5.62 6.36 19.85
CA GLU A 175 -4.71 7.27 20.53
C GLU A 175 -3.36 7.29 19.81
N PHE A 176 -2.83 8.49 19.60
CA PHE A 176 -1.53 8.74 18.99
C PHE A 176 -0.62 9.54 19.93
N THR A 177 0.68 9.32 19.81
CA THR A 177 1.73 10.19 20.34
C THR A 177 2.46 10.87 19.18
N ALA A 178 2.48 12.21 19.19
CA ALA A 178 3.24 13.00 18.24
C ALA A 178 4.76 12.79 18.43
N PRO A 179 5.56 12.77 17.34
CA PRO A 179 7.01 12.74 17.47
C PRO A 179 7.56 14.01 18.12
N ASP A 180 8.82 13.94 18.56
CA ASP A 180 9.50 15.09 19.17
C ASP A 180 9.91 16.14 18.12
N LEU A 181 10.23 15.68 16.90
CA LEU A 181 10.65 16.53 15.80
C LEU A 181 9.43 17.23 15.18
N PRO A 182 9.45 18.58 15.08
CA PRO A 182 8.44 19.33 14.35
C PRO A 182 8.37 18.92 12.88
N GLY A 183 7.17 18.93 12.32
CA GLY A 183 6.96 18.53 10.93
C GLY A 183 5.51 18.13 10.65
N THR A 184 5.19 17.97 9.37
CA THR A 184 3.91 17.37 8.98
C THR A 184 4.05 15.85 9.01
N VAL A 185 3.17 15.19 9.76
CA VAL A 185 3.16 13.74 9.91
C VAL A 185 1.79 13.18 9.59
N LEU A 186 1.78 11.94 9.12
CA LEU A 186 0.61 11.21 8.66
C LEU A 186 0.61 9.83 9.33
N SER A 187 -0.57 9.29 9.63
CA SER A 187 -0.75 7.86 9.85
C SER A 187 -1.92 7.35 9.01
N TYR A 188 -1.72 6.22 8.33
CA TYR A 188 -2.63 5.66 7.34
C TYR A 188 -3.20 4.31 7.78
N TRP A 189 -4.50 4.11 7.54
CA TRP A 189 -5.25 3.00 8.11
C TRP A 189 -6.22 2.37 7.12
N LYS A 190 -6.32 1.03 7.13
CA LYS A 190 -7.32 0.29 6.35
C LYS A 190 -8.06 -0.72 7.20
N SER A 191 -9.30 -1.01 6.82
CA SER A 191 -10.08 -2.05 7.47
C SER A 191 -9.65 -3.45 7.04
N THR A 192 -9.46 -4.34 8.01
CA THR A 192 -9.08 -5.75 7.82
C THR A 192 -10.03 -6.69 8.54
N PHE A 193 -10.12 -7.93 8.04
CA PHE A 193 -10.78 -9.02 8.76
C PHE A 193 -9.87 -9.57 9.86
N THR A 194 -10.40 -10.50 10.66
CA THR A 194 -9.63 -11.19 11.71
C THR A 194 -8.33 -11.82 11.20
N ASP A 195 -8.33 -12.36 9.98
CA ASP A 195 -7.17 -12.99 9.32
C ASP A 195 -6.15 -11.99 8.72
N GLY A 196 -6.39 -10.68 8.88
CA GLY A 196 -5.52 -9.62 8.35
C GLY A 196 -5.79 -9.26 6.89
N SER A 197 -6.65 -9.99 6.18
CA SER A 197 -7.00 -9.64 4.80
C SER A 197 -7.80 -8.32 4.74
N LEU A 198 -7.52 -7.49 3.72
CA LEU A 198 -8.19 -6.20 3.54
C LEU A 198 -9.69 -6.38 3.26
N CYS A 199 -10.54 -5.71 4.03
CA CYS A 199 -11.99 -5.69 3.77
C CYS A 199 -12.30 -4.96 2.47
N PHE A 200 -11.59 -3.86 2.20
CA PHE A 200 -11.81 -2.99 1.04
C PHE A 200 -10.50 -2.72 0.31
N PRO A 201 -9.96 -3.68 -0.47
CA PRO A 201 -8.63 -3.55 -1.07
C PRO A 201 -8.48 -2.28 -1.94
N LYS A 202 -9.52 -1.95 -2.70
CA LYS A 202 -9.58 -0.79 -3.62
C LYS A 202 -9.91 0.55 -2.93
N SER A 203 -10.29 0.53 -1.65
CA SER A 203 -10.59 1.76 -0.92
C SER A 203 -9.29 2.46 -0.53
N ARG A 204 -9.36 3.80 -0.52
CA ARG A 204 -8.28 4.66 -0.04
C ARG A 204 -8.07 4.55 1.46
N GLY A 205 -8.93 3.92 2.25
CA GLY A 205 -8.77 3.87 3.71
C GLY A 205 -9.04 5.22 4.38
N VAL A 206 -8.59 5.37 5.63
CA VAL A 206 -8.65 6.64 6.38
C VAL A 206 -7.27 7.01 6.88
N TRP A 207 -7.07 8.28 7.21
CA TRP A 207 -5.79 8.77 7.69
C TRP A 207 -5.97 9.89 8.71
N VAL A 208 -4.88 10.21 9.39
CA VAL A 208 -4.75 11.43 10.17
C VAL A 208 -3.49 12.14 9.74
N LYS A 209 -3.61 13.43 9.42
CA LYS A 209 -2.49 14.31 9.10
C LYS A 209 -2.45 15.46 10.09
N VAL A 210 -1.34 15.63 10.80
CA VAL A 210 -1.18 16.74 11.77
C VAL A 210 0.15 17.46 11.53
N CYS A 211 0.19 18.72 11.97
CA CYS A 211 1.40 19.53 12.00
C CYS A 211 1.95 19.55 13.43
N VAL A 212 3.08 18.87 13.63
CA VAL A 212 3.78 18.86 14.91
C VAL A 212 4.57 20.15 15.05
N THR A 213 4.33 20.89 16.11
CA THR A 213 5.02 22.14 16.43
C THR A 213 5.74 22.05 17.77
N SER A 214 6.92 22.65 17.88
CA SER A 214 7.53 22.88 19.18
C SER A 214 6.81 24.02 19.91
N MET A 215 6.76 23.95 21.24
CA MET A 215 6.46 25.13 22.04
C MET A 215 7.55 26.16 21.75
N ALA A 216 7.18 27.36 21.28
CA ALA A 216 8.12 28.46 21.26
C ALA A 216 8.58 28.66 22.71
N GLN A 217 9.89 28.50 22.96
CA GLN A 217 10.46 29.00 24.20
C GLN A 217 10.17 30.50 24.21
N GLY A 218 9.27 30.94 25.10
CA GLY A 218 9.04 32.35 25.32
C GLY A 218 10.38 33.00 25.55
N ALA A 219 10.71 33.99 24.72
CA ALA A 219 11.83 34.88 24.96
C ALA A 219 11.70 35.41 26.39
N HIS A 220 12.53 34.88 27.30
CA HIS A 220 12.58 35.36 28.66
C HIS A 220 13.21 36.75 28.62
N ALA A 221 12.35 37.74 28.83
CA ALA A 221 12.56 39.05 29.45
C ALA A 221 13.74 39.90 28.96
N GLU A 222 13.39 41.01 28.32
CA GLU A 222 14.04 42.30 28.53
C GLU A 222 14.27 42.56 30.03
N ARG A 223 15.53 42.74 30.45
CA ARG A 223 16.08 43.96 31.08
C ARG A 223 17.51 43.73 31.57
#